data_AF-A0A831TZ36-F1
#
_entry.id   AF-A0A831TZ36-F1
#
_cell.length_a   1.000
_cell.length_b   1.000
_cell.length_c   1.000
_cell.angle_alpha   90.00
_cell.angle_beta   90.00
_cell.angle_gamma   90.00
#
_symmetry.space_group_name_H-M   'P 1'
#
loop_
_entity.id
_entity.type
_entity.pdbx_description
1 polymer ?
#
loop_
_entity_poly.entity_id
_entity_poly.type
_entity_poly.pdbx_seq_one_letter_code
_entity_poly.pdbx_strand_id
1 'polypeptide(L)'
;MQKISEEEARSLGIETKYDLMDNGERKFRLNCSVDGSSYCRTVASEIGAWQNSHFHKSVSEFYVVQSGWIVYTEKKEGEFKIRLLSEGESVTFGPLVHHNIYLSSKSVIHTIKYGEPLEEDNQLNDHAVIFDLDNTLLDRRKSLKSFSQNLLQAYIENDYSEDHTYEHIVTADGDGYQSKEEIHKILLDKLPWITRPTFTEFRAIWDTEFPRSAELMTGALDILEYLNKNKYKVALITNGKSVVQNLKIDATQIRKYFQVIHISEEVKMKKPEKEIFYLTLDKLKVTLENSYYIGDHPKNDVYGASNAGLKAIWLEGYCEWDQSIKVNNFITIKKLSDLYEVFESKI
;
A
#
# COMPACT_ATOMS: atom_id res chain seq x y z
N MET A 1 14.75 -41.59 16.50
CA MET A 1 14.02 -40.40 16.01
C MET A 1 12.65 -40.87 15.54
N GLN A 2 11.57 -40.48 16.22
CA GLN A 2 10.20 -40.77 15.79
C GLN A 2 9.75 -39.66 14.84
N LYS A 3 9.17 -40.01 13.70
CA LYS A 3 8.57 -39.03 12.78
C LYS A 3 7.16 -38.73 13.28
N ILE A 4 6.83 -37.44 13.42
CA ILE A 4 5.46 -36.97 13.65
C ILE A 4 4.81 -36.62 12.30
N SER A 5 3.50 -36.71 12.23
CA SER A 5 2.68 -36.29 11.09
C SER A 5 2.53 -34.76 11.02
N GLU A 6 2.09 -34.22 9.88
CA GLU A 6 1.80 -32.79 9.75
C GLU A 6 0.68 -32.33 10.68
N GLU A 7 -0.32 -33.18 10.93
CA GLU A 7 -1.43 -32.88 11.83
C GLU A 7 -0.94 -32.78 13.29
N GLU A 8 -0.08 -33.71 13.71
CA GLU A 8 0.59 -33.65 15.01
C GLU A 8 1.49 -32.40 15.12
N ALA A 9 2.24 -32.05 14.07
CA ALA A 9 3.05 -30.83 14.04
C ALA A 9 2.19 -29.56 14.20
N ARG A 10 1.06 -29.46 13.46
CA ARG A 10 0.11 -28.34 13.60
C ARG A 10 -0.51 -28.27 14.99
N SER A 11 -0.79 -29.41 15.62
CA SER A 11 -1.30 -29.45 17.00
C SER A 11 -0.30 -28.90 18.02
N LEU A 12 0.99 -28.92 17.69
CA LEU A 12 2.09 -28.32 18.45
C LEU A 12 2.40 -26.88 18.01
N GLY A 13 1.56 -26.29 17.16
CA GLY A 13 1.72 -24.94 16.62
C GLY A 13 2.80 -24.82 15.54
N ILE A 14 3.26 -25.94 14.97
CA ILE A 14 4.28 -25.96 13.92
C ILE A 14 3.62 -25.90 12.54
N GLU A 15 3.93 -24.88 11.77
CA GLU A 15 3.45 -24.68 10.40
C GLU A 15 4.60 -24.69 9.38
N THR A 16 4.40 -25.37 8.25
CA THR A 16 5.31 -25.38 7.11
C THR A 16 4.91 -24.34 6.07
N LYS A 17 5.86 -23.55 5.57
CA LYS A 17 5.64 -22.63 4.44
C LYS A 17 6.74 -22.75 3.38
N TYR A 18 6.35 -22.65 2.11
CA TYR A 18 7.26 -22.75 0.96
C TYR A 18 7.10 -21.52 0.06
N ASP A 19 8.11 -20.66 0.01
CA ASP A 19 8.09 -19.44 -0.82
C ASP A 19 9.10 -19.53 -1.97
N LEU A 20 8.71 -19.10 -3.17
CA LEU A 20 9.60 -18.76 -4.28
C LEU A 20 9.58 -17.24 -4.47
N MET A 21 10.72 -16.60 -4.21
CA MET A 21 10.89 -15.16 -4.31
C MET A 21 11.08 -14.73 -5.77
N ASP A 22 10.75 -13.46 -6.10
CA ASP A 22 10.86 -12.91 -7.46
C ASP A 22 12.29 -13.00 -8.05
N ASN A 23 13.31 -13.00 -7.19
CA ASN A 23 14.72 -13.15 -7.58
C ASN A 23 15.14 -14.62 -7.81
N GLY A 24 14.23 -15.59 -7.63
CA GLY A 24 14.47 -17.03 -7.74
C GLY A 24 14.93 -17.72 -6.43
N GLU A 25 15.06 -16.99 -5.33
CA GLU A 25 15.38 -17.55 -4.01
C GLU A 25 14.23 -18.42 -3.50
N ARG A 26 14.54 -19.58 -2.92
CA ARG A 26 13.54 -20.50 -2.35
C ARG A 26 13.68 -20.57 -0.84
N LYS A 27 12.57 -20.42 -0.11
CA LYS A 27 12.53 -20.50 1.36
C LYS A 27 11.64 -21.64 1.80
N PHE A 28 12.17 -22.45 2.72
CA PHE A 28 11.47 -23.55 3.37
C PHE A 28 11.40 -23.24 4.86
N ARG A 29 10.21 -22.90 5.35
CA ARG A 29 10.02 -22.40 6.72
C ARG A 29 9.31 -23.41 7.61
N LEU A 30 9.67 -23.38 8.89
CA LEU A 30 8.97 -23.98 10.00
C LEU A 30 8.76 -22.87 11.03
N ASN A 31 7.50 -22.55 11.34
CA ASN A 31 7.18 -21.55 12.36
C ASN A 31 6.49 -22.23 13.53
N CYS A 32 6.91 -21.96 14.76
CA CYS A 32 6.27 -22.44 15.96
C CYS A 32 5.50 -21.28 16.61
N SER A 33 4.17 -21.32 16.57
CA SER A 33 3.34 -20.28 17.17
C SER A 33 3.32 -20.31 18.70
N VAL A 34 3.75 -21.42 19.31
CA VAL A 34 3.73 -21.62 20.77
C VAL A 34 4.82 -20.81 21.47
N ASP A 35 6.04 -20.82 20.93
CA ASP A 35 7.19 -20.11 21.50
C ASP A 35 7.74 -19.02 20.58
N GLY A 36 7.13 -18.82 19.41
CA GLY A 36 7.54 -17.85 18.38
C GLY A 36 8.86 -18.18 17.69
N SER A 37 9.44 -19.35 17.96
CA SER A 37 10.65 -19.77 17.27
C SER A 37 10.34 -20.08 15.80
N SER A 38 11.32 -19.84 14.93
CA SER A 38 11.18 -20.22 13.53
C SER A 38 12.50 -20.70 12.95
N TYR A 39 12.39 -21.55 11.94
CA TYR A 39 13.49 -22.05 11.15
C TYR A 39 13.20 -21.80 9.68
N CYS A 40 14.20 -21.32 8.95
CA CYS A 40 14.13 -21.14 7.51
C CYS A 40 15.38 -21.73 6.86
N ARG A 41 15.20 -22.65 5.92
CA ARG A 41 16.25 -23.02 4.97
C ARG A 41 16.07 -22.17 3.71
N THR A 42 17.09 -21.41 3.37
CA THR A 42 17.09 -20.54 2.19
C THR A 42 18.05 -21.10 1.15
N VAL A 43 17.57 -21.25 -0.08
CA VAL A 43 18.38 -21.59 -1.26
C VAL A 43 18.42 -20.36 -2.14
N ALA A 44 19.58 -19.71 -2.21
CA ALA A 44 19.79 -18.54 -3.04
C ALA A 44 19.61 -18.86 -4.53
N SER A 45 19.32 -17.83 -5.32
CA SER A 45 19.07 -18.00 -6.76
C SER A 45 20.35 -18.20 -7.57
N GLU A 46 20.22 -18.24 -8.89
CA GLU A 46 21.34 -18.33 -9.83
C GLU A 46 22.26 -17.10 -9.78
N ILE A 47 21.77 -15.98 -9.23
CA ILE A 47 22.53 -14.75 -9.03
C ILE A 47 22.63 -14.44 -7.53
N GLY A 48 23.76 -13.89 -7.10
CA GLY A 48 23.88 -13.46 -5.70
C GLY A 48 22.99 -12.24 -5.43
N ALA A 49 22.47 -12.14 -4.20
CA ALA A 49 21.55 -11.08 -3.83
C ALA A 49 21.71 -10.68 -2.36
N TRP A 50 21.44 -9.41 -2.08
CA TRP A 50 21.23 -8.95 -0.71
C TRP A 50 19.85 -9.36 -0.23
N GLN A 51 19.78 -9.79 1.02
CA GLN A 51 18.53 -9.81 1.78
C GLN A 51 18.18 -8.37 2.20
N ASN A 52 17.00 -8.20 2.78
CA ASN A 52 16.57 -6.91 3.29
C ASN A 52 17.25 -6.63 4.64
N SER A 53 17.71 -5.40 4.82
CA SER A 53 18.25 -4.99 6.11
C SER A 53 17.11 -4.86 7.12
N HIS A 54 17.32 -5.44 8.31
CA HIS A 54 16.32 -5.43 9.38
C HIS A 54 16.98 -5.63 10.75
N PHE A 55 16.18 -5.59 11.80
CA PHE A 55 16.54 -5.96 13.17
C PHE A 55 15.30 -6.51 13.88
N HIS A 56 15.52 -7.20 14.99
CA HIS A 56 14.45 -7.73 15.84
C HIS A 56 14.45 -7.06 17.20
N LYS A 57 13.28 -6.83 17.80
CA LYS A 57 13.22 -6.15 19.10
C LYS A 57 13.56 -7.06 20.27
N SER A 58 13.11 -8.31 20.23
CA SER A 58 13.23 -9.25 21.34
C SER A 58 13.81 -10.61 20.96
N VAL A 59 13.78 -10.98 19.68
CA VAL A 59 14.32 -12.25 19.20
C VAL A 59 15.76 -12.13 18.68
N SER A 60 16.51 -13.21 18.79
CA SER A 60 17.82 -13.38 18.16
C SER A 60 17.69 -14.20 16.88
N GLU A 61 18.57 -13.95 15.92
CA GLU A 61 18.67 -14.73 14.69
C GLU A 61 20.04 -15.38 14.57
N PHE A 62 20.04 -16.70 14.37
CA PHE A 62 21.23 -17.50 14.16
C PHE A 62 21.28 -18.00 12.72
N TYR A 63 22.39 -17.74 12.05
CA TYR A 63 22.64 -18.10 10.67
C TYR A 63 23.75 -19.14 10.57
N VAL A 64 23.54 -20.17 9.74
CA VAL A 64 24.55 -21.19 9.40
C VAL A 64 24.67 -21.30 7.88
N VAL A 65 25.90 -21.27 7.37
CA VAL A 65 26.16 -21.47 5.94
C VAL A 65 26.29 -22.96 5.66
N GLN A 66 25.31 -23.53 4.96
CA GLN A 66 25.32 -24.95 4.56
C GLN A 66 26.22 -25.18 3.34
N SER A 67 26.23 -24.24 2.38
CA SER A 67 27.09 -24.30 1.19
C SER A 67 27.24 -22.91 0.55
N GLY A 68 28.36 -22.68 -0.13
CA GLY A 68 28.69 -21.38 -0.73
C GLY A 68 29.26 -20.40 0.30
N TRP A 69 29.00 -19.10 0.13
CA TRP A 69 29.43 -18.08 1.08
C TRP A 69 28.39 -16.97 1.21
N ILE A 70 28.41 -16.29 2.36
CA ILE A 70 27.64 -15.08 2.59
C ILE A 70 28.54 -13.96 3.06
N VAL A 71 28.11 -12.72 2.87
CA VAL A 71 28.69 -11.56 3.55
C VAL A 71 27.61 -10.99 4.44
N TYR A 72 27.89 -10.77 5.71
CA TYR A 72 26.98 -10.02 6.56
C TYR A 72 27.58 -8.67 6.94
N THR A 73 26.68 -7.73 7.16
CA THR A 73 26.96 -6.45 7.79
C THR A 73 26.15 -6.35 9.06
N GLU A 74 26.74 -5.83 10.14
CA GLU A 74 26.02 -5.50 11.36
C GLU A 74 26.42 -4.11 11.85
N LYS A 75 25.47 -3.42 12.48
CA LYS A 75 25.71 -2.15 13.17
C LYS A 75 25.43 -2.32 14.65
N LYS A 76 26.45 -2.14 15.48
CA LYS A 76 26.35 -2.21 16.95
C LYS A 76 27.01 -1.00 17.58
N GLU A 77 26.30 -0.30 18.46
CA GLU A 77 26.83 0.86 19.20
C GLU A 77 27.43 1.98 18.31
N GLY A 78 26.95 2.09 17.07
CA GLY A 78 27.45 3.07 16.09
C GLY A 78 28.59 2.57 15.21
N GLU A 79 29.19 1.42 15.52
CA GLU A 79 30.23 0.78 14.71
C GLU A 79 29.63 -0.15 13.66
N PHE A 80 30.24 -0.16 12.47
CA PHE A 80 29.87 -1.04 11.37
C PHE A 80 30.90 -2.14 11.21
N LYS A 81 30.42 -3.37 11.09
CA LYS A 81 31.26 -4.54 10.84
C LYS A 81 30.76 -5.27 9.60
N ILE A 82 31.69 -5.69 8.77
CA ILE A 82 31.44 -6.52 7.58
C ILE A 82 32.30 -7.77 7.70
N ARG A 83 31.70 -8.95 7.50
CA ARG A 83 32.46 -10.21 7.47
C ARG A 83 31.90 -11.16 6.42
N LEU A 84 32.81 -11.91 5.80
CA LEU A 84 32.49 -13.06 4.97
C LEU A 84 32.40 -14.30 5.85
N LEU A 85 31.38 -15.14 5.60
CA LEU A 85 31.22 -16.47 6.18
C LEU A 85 31.20 -17.50 5.06
N SER A 86 32.01 -18.53 5.21
CA SER A 86 32.13 -19.68 4.32
C SER A 86 31.30 -20.86 4.85
N GLU A 87 31.23 -21.93 4.06
CA GLU A 87 30.59 -23.18 4.44
C GLU A 87 31.01 -23.69 5.83
N GLY A 88 30.01 -24.04 6.65
CA GLY A 88 30.18 -24.47 8.03
C GLY A 88 30.30 -23.34 9.06
N GLU A 89 30.52 -22.09 8.63
CA GLU A 89 30.57 -20.95 9.52
C GLU A 89 29.17 -20.43 9.89
N SER A 90 29.09 -19.70 11.00
CA SER A 90 27.83 -19.21 11.55
C SER A 90 27.96 -17.85 12.24
N VAL A 91 26.84 -17.16 12.42
CA VAL A 91 26.75 -15.88 13.15
C VAL A 91 25.41 -15.78 13.87
N THR A 92 25.40 -15.13 15.03
CA THR A 92 24.16 -14.77 15.73
C THR A 92 24.03 -13.25 15.79
N PHE A 93 22.88 -12.73 15.39
CA PHE A 93 22.48 -11.35 15.63
C PHE A 93 21.52 -11.32 16.81
N GLY A 94 21.89 -10.58 17.85
CA GLY A 94 21.03 -10.37 19.02
C GLY A 94 19.92 -9.35 18.73
N PRO A 95 19.01 -9.14 19.69
CA PRO A 95 18.01 -8.11 19.59
C PRO A 95 18.63 -6.72 19.41
N LEU A 96 17.91 -5.85 18.69
CA LEU A 96 18.29 -4.47 18.35
C LEU A 96 19.58 -4.33 17.53
N VAL A 97 20.10 -5.42 16.97
CA VAL A 97 21.22 -5.40 16.03
C VAL A 97 20.70 -5.31 14.61
N HIS A 98 20.84 -4.12 14.01
CA HIS A 98 20.64 -3.94 12.58
C HIS A 98 21.66 -4.75 11.82
N HIS A 99 21.18 -5.61 10.93
CA HIS A 99 22.04 -6.43 10.10
C HIS A 99 21.48 -6.56 8.68
N ASN A 100 22.34 -7.03 7.78
CA ASN A 100 22.01 -7.35 6.40
C ASN A 100 22.94 -8.45 5.91
N ILE A 101 22.47 -9.32 5.02
CA ILE A 101 23.21 -10.48 4.51
C ILE A 101 23.15 -10.50 2.98
N TYR A 102 24.31 -10.60 2.36
CA TYR A 102 24.46 -10.96 0.96
C TYR A 102 24.68 -12.46 0.84
N LEU A 103 23.88 -13.10 -0.01
CA LEU A 103 24.01 -14.51 -0.37
C LEU A 103 24.74 -14.63 -1.70
N SER A 104 25.78 -15.45 -1.76
CA SER A 104 26.36 -15.82 -3.06
C SER A 104 25.36 -16.62 -3.89
N SER A 105 25.52 -16.61 -5.21
CA SER A 105 24.76 -17.48 -6.13
C SER A 105 24.76 -18.93 -5.61
N LYS A 106 23.57 -19.55 -5.59
CA LYS A 106 23.31 -20.94 -5.15
C LYS A 106 23.76 -21.28 -3.73
N SER A 107 24.10 -20.29 -2.89
CA SER A 107 24.37 -20.55 -1.49
C SER A 107 23.13 -21.11 -0.79
N VAL A 108 23.39 -21.91 0.24
CA VAL A 108 22.33 -22.45 1.09
C VAL A 108 22.66 -22.04 2.51
N ILE A 109 21.68 -21.42 3.18
CA ILE A 109 21.78 -21.03 4.57
C ILE A 109 20.61 -21.57 5.38
N HIS A 110 20.85 -21.72 6.67
CA HIS A 110 19.83 -21.96 7.68
C HIS A 110 19.74 -20.73 8.57
N THR A 111 18.51 -20.27 8.84
CA THR A 111 18.23 -19.20 9.78
C THR A 111 17.31 -19.75 10.86
N ILE A 112 17.68 -19.53 12.12
CA ILE A 112 16.90 -19.93 13.29
C ILE A 112 16.61 -18.66 14.10
N LYS A 113 15.33 -18.38 14.36
CA LYS A 113 14.90 -17.30 15.25
C LYS A 113 14.46 -17.89 16.59
N TYR A 114 14.92 -17.30 17.68
CA TYR A 114 14.61 -17.76 19.04
C TYR A 114 14.71 -16.61 20.05
N GLY A 115 14.01 -16.74 21.17
CA GLY A 115 13.86 -15.71 22.20
C GLY A 115 12.40 -15.63 22.66
N GLU A 116 12.11 -14.83 23.68
CA GLU A 116 10.72 -14.52 24.05
C GLU A 116 10.21 -13.39 23.14
N PRO A 117 9.30 -13.68 22.20
CA PRO A 117 8.74 -12.66 21.33
C PRO A 117 7.83 -11.76 22.17
N LEU A 118 8.01 -10.45 22.07
CA LEU A 118 6.96 -9.52 22.47
C LEU A 118 5.67 -9.82 21.67
N GLU A 119 4.48 -9.52 22.19
CA GLU A 119 3.21 -9.69 21.43
C GLU A 119 3.26 -9.03 20.03
N GLU A 120 4.09 -7.99 19.86
CA GLU A 120 4.39 -7.38 18.56
C GLU A 120 5.27 -8.25 17.65
N ASP A 121 6.23 -9.02 18.17
CA ASP A 121 7.12 -9.88 17.37
C ASP A 121 6.41 -11.17 16.88
N ASN A 122 5.30 -11.58 17.52
CA ASN A 122 4.59 -12.84 17.23
C ASN A 122 3.38 -12.74 16.28
N GLN A 123 3.00 -11.55 15.81
CA GLN A 123 1.77 -11.36 15.00
C GLN A 123 1.85 -10.30 13.89
N LEU A 124 3.04 -9.81 13.54
CA LEU A 124 3.13 -8.84 12.46
C LEU A 124 2.99 -9.55 11.11
N ASN A 125 1.80 -9.50 10.54
CA ASN A 125 1.69 -9.47 9.09
C ASN A 125 2.44 -8.19 8.67
N ASP A 126 3.72 -8.34 8.29
CA ASP A 126 4.63 -7.26 7.90
C ASP A 126 4.23 -6.60 6.58
N HIS A 127 3.00 -6.83 6.11
CA HIS A 127 2.52 -6.38 4.82
C HIS A 127 1.69 -5.11 4.96
N ALA A 128 2.10 -4.08 4.22
CA ALA A 128 1.32 -2.87 4.09
C ALA A 128 0.55 -2.86 2.76
N VAL A 129 -0.67 -2.35 2.81
CA VAL A 129 -1.48 -2.06 1.63
C VAL A 129 -1.84 -0.60 1.67
N ILE A 130 -1.26 0.16 0.75
CA ILE A 130 -1.39 1.61 0.69
C ILE A 130 -2.29 1.94 -0.49
N PHE A 131 -3.33 2.73 -0.26
CA PHE A 131 -4.27 3.15 -1.30
C PHE A 131 -4.10 4.63 -1.64
N ASP A 132 -4.33 4.97 -2.90
CA ASP A 132 -4.84 6.28 -3.29
C ASP A 132 -6.34 6.42 -2.93
N LEU A 133 -6.86 7.65 -2.98
CA LEU A 133 -8.26 7.96 -2.67
C LEU A 133 -9.13 8.14 -3.92
N ASP A 134 -8.87 9.17 -4.71
CA ASP A 134 -9.74 9.62 -5.81
C ASP A 134 -9.62 8.68 -7.01
N ASN A 135 -10.73 8.23 -7.61
CA ASN A 135 -10.74 7.21 -8.67
C ASN A 135 -10.11 5.85 -8.29
N THR A 136 -9.77 5.65 -7.01
CA THR A 136 -9.26 4.39 -6.47
C THR A 136 -10.23 3.79 -5.44
N LEU A 137 -10.39 4.44 -4.29
CA LEU A 137 -11.37 4.06 -3.26
C LEU A 137 -12.67 4.85 -3.40
N LEU A 138 -12.62 6.02 -4.02
CA LEU A 138 -13.78 6.84 -4.35
C LEU A 138 -14.05 6.80 -5.84
N ASP A 139 -15.32 6.69 -6.22
CA ASP A 139 -15.75 6.79 -7.61
C ASP A 139 -16.14 8.23 -7.91
N ARG A 140 -15.28 8.94 -8.64
CA ARG A 140 -15.50 10.36 -8.96
C ARG A 140 -16.79 10.58 -9.73
N ARG A 141 -17.14 9.70 -10.68
CA ARG A 141 -18.35 9.86 -11.50
C ARG A 141 -19.61 9.68 -10.68
N LYS A 142 -19.66 8.66 -9.82
CA LYS A 142 -20.77 8.49 -8.86
C LYS A 142 -20.85 9.70 -7.92
N SER A 143 -19.71 10.18 -7.42
CA SER A 143 -19.65 11.34 -6.54
C SER A 143 -20.18 12.61 -7.22
N LEU A 144 -19.84 12.83 -8.50
CA LEU A 144 -20.37 13.95 -9.30
C LEU A 144 -21.87 13.80 -9.55
N LYS A 145 -22.39 12.57 -9.68
CA LYS A 145 -23.83 12.33 -9.79
C LYS A 145 -24.57 12.69 -8.52
N SER A 146 -24.12 12.21 -7.36
CA SER A 146 -24.69 12.58 -6.06
C SER A 146 -24.59 14.09 -5.82
N PHE A 147 -23.46 14.71 -6.20
CA PHE A 147 -23.30 16.17 -6.13
C PHE A 147 -24.25 16.92 -7.07
N SER A 148 -24.48 16.43 -8.28
CA SER A 148 -25.40 17.07 -9.23
C SER A 148 -26.85 17.11 -8.74
N GLN A 149 -27.29 16.06 -8.03
CA GLN A 149 -28.62 16.01 -7.41
C GLN A 149 -28.75 17.08 -6.31
N ASN A 150 -27.73 17.20 -5.46
CA ASN A 150 -27.68 18.21 -4.40
C ASN A 150 -27.65 19.65 -4.99
N LEU A 151 -26.88 19.86 -6.06
CA LEU A 151 -26.80 21.16 -6.73
C LEU A 151 -28.13 21.53 -7.38
N LEU A 152 -28.77 20.57 -8.08
CA LEU A 152 -30.07 20.74 -8.73
C LEU A 152 -31.12 21.19 -7.72
N GLN A 153 -31.23 20.49 -6.59
CA GLN A 153 -32.23 20.76 -5.57
C GLN A 153 -32.08 22.15 -4.92
N ALA A 154 -30.84 22.61 -4.74
CA ALA A 154 -30.56 23.81 -3.94
C ALA A 154 -30.36 25.08 -4.76
N TYR A 155 -29.90 24.99 -6.02
CA TYR A 155 -29.40 26.18 -6.75
C TYR A 155 -29.92 26.32 -8.18
N ILE A 156 -30.56 25.30 -8.75
CA ILE A 156 -30.99 25.28 -10.15
C ILE A 156 -32.51 25.44 -10.22
N GLU A 157 -33.01 26.12 -11.27
CA GLU A 157 -34.43 26.32 -11.50
C GLU A 157 -35.19 24.98 -11.47
N ASN A 158 -36.38 25.00 -10.83
CA ASN A 158 -37.26 23.84 -10.78
C ASN A 158 -37.57 23.35 -12.21
N ASP A 159 -37.78 22.04 -12.35
CA ASP A 159 -38.08 21.34 -13.61
C ASP A 159 -36.91 21.17 -14.59
N TYR A 160 -35.67 21.58 -14.24
CA TYR A 160 -34.50 21.24 -15.04
C TYR A 160 -34.09 19.76 -14.90
N SER A 161 -33.50 19.19 -15.96
CA SER A 161 -33.16 17.76 -16.02
C SER A 161 -31.96 17.42 -15.12
N GLU A 162 -32.12 16.38 -14.29
CA GLU A 162 -31.04 15.80 -13.50
C GLU A 162 -29.91 15.28 -14.41
N ASP A 163 -30.25 14.57 -15.47
CA ASP A 163 -29.27 14.01 -16.42
C ASP A 163 -28.45 15.12 -17.10
N HIS A 164 -29.11 16.20 -17.55
CA HIS A 164 -28.39 17.34 -18.15
C HIS A 164 -27.51 18.07 -17.13
N THR A 165 -27.98 18.21 -15.88
CA THR A 165 -27.17 18.82 -14.81
C THR A 165 -25.90 18.03 -14.56
N TYR A 166 -26.03 16.70 -14.47
CA TYR A 166 -24.90 15.79 -14.33
C TYR A 166 -23.94 15.88 -15.53
N GLU A 167 -24.44 15.82 -16.77
CA GLU A 167 -23.61 15.88 -17.97
C GLU A 167 -22.80 17.18 -18.06
N HIS A 168 -23.42 18.32 -17.75
CA HIS A 168 -22.73 19.61 -17.71
C HIS A 168 -21.63 19.65 -16.64
N ILE A 169 -21.90 19.09 -15.45
CA ILE A 169 -20.92 19.02 -14.35
C ILE A 169 -19.74 18.12 -14.73
N VAL A 170 -19.99 16.92 -15.25
CA VAL A 170 -18.92 15.99 -15.66
C VAL A 170 -18.05 16.58 -16.76
N THR A 171 -18.68 17.20 -17.75
CA THR A 171 -17.96 17.85 -18.86
C THR A 171 -17.10 19.01 -18.35
N ALA A 172 -17.65 19.83 -17.45
CA ALA A 172 -16.91 20.97 -16.89
C ALA A 172 -15.76 20.52 -15.98
N ASP A 173 -15.95 19.49 -15.16
CA ASP A 173 -14.96 19.02 -14.18
C ASP A 173 -13.67 18.51 -14.83
N GLY A 174 -13.76 17.95 -16.05
CA GLY A 174 -12.58 17.52 -16.82
C GLY A 174 -11.74 16.50 -16.07
N ASP A 175 -12.40 15.55 -15.39
CA ASP A 175 -11.79 14.53 -14.52
C ASP A 175 -10.89 15.13 -13.41
N GLY A 176 -11.23 16.33 -12.95
CA GLY A 176 -10.52 17.05 -11.89
C GLY A 176 -9.30 17.85 -12.34
N TYR A 177 -8.96 17.86 -13.63
CA TYR A 177 -7.85 18.64 -14.18
C TYR A 177 -8.22 20.09 -14.53
N GLN A 178 -9.51 20.40 -14.57
CA GLN A 178 -9.98 21.75 -14.88
C GLN A 178 -9.87 22.67 -13.65
N SER A 179 -9.46 23.93 -13.87
CA SER A 179 -9.46 24.93 -12.81
C SER A 179 -10.89 25.23 -12.32
N LYS A 180 -11.05 25.55 -11.04
CA LYS A 180 -12.38 25.86 -10.48
C LYS A 180 -12.97 27.12 -11.10
N GLU A 181 -12.11 28.05 -11.49
CA GLU A 181 -12.45 29.29 -12.20
C GLU A 181 -13.07 28.99 -13.58
N GLU A 182 -12.56 28.00 -14.31
CA GLU A 182 -13.12 27.60 -15.61
C GLU A 182 -14.40 26.76 -15.45
N ILE A 183 -14.43 25.84 -14.49
CA ILE A 183 -15.65 25.08 -14.15
C ILE A 183 -16.80 26.05 -13.83
N HIS A 184 -16.53 27.05 -12.99
CA HIS A 184 -17.52 28.08 -12.62
C HIS A 184 -18.08 28.78 -13.86
N LYS A 185 -17.21 29.22 -14.78
CA LYS A 185 -17.62 29.89 -16.03
C LYS A 185 -18.48 28.99 -16.91
N ILE A 186 -18.09 27.73 -17.09
CA ILE A 186 -18.83 26.76 -17.91
C ILE A 186 -20.23 26.52 -17.31
N LEU A 187 -20.30 26.25 -16.00
CA LEU A 187 -21.57 25.95 -15.34
C LEU A 187 -22.49 27.17 -15.22
N LEU A 188 -21.94 28.38 -15.08
CA LEU A 188 -22.72 29.62 -15.13
C LEU A 188 -23.45 29.82 -16.47
N ASP A 189 -22.84 29.39 -17.57
CA ASP A 189 -23.41 29.46 -18.92
C ASP A 189 -24.44 28.35 -19.18
N LYS A 190 -24.14 27.12 -18.71
CA LYS A 190 -24.90 25.92 -19.07
C LYS A 190 -26.12 25.65 -18.19
N LEU A 191 -26.08 26.02 -16.91
CA LEU A 191 -27.14 25.69 -15.96
C LEU A 191 -28.08 26.88 -15.71
N PRO A 192 -29.39 26.64 -15.57
CA PRO A 192 -30.34 27.69 -15.21
C PRO A 192 -30.32 27.91 -13.69
N TRP A 193 -29.43 28.76 -13.21
CA TRP A 193 -29.30 29.08 -11.79
C TRP A 193 -30.48 29.93 -11.28
N ILE A 194 -31.09 29.54 -10.14
CA ILE A 194 -32.08 30.39 -9.42
C ILE A 194 -31.46 31.75 -9.08
N THR A 195 -30.22 31.72 -8.58
CA THR A 195 -29.39 32.90 -8.35
C THR A 195 -27.98 32.55 -8.77
N ARG A 196 -27.43 33.36 -9.68
CA ARG A 196 -26.08 33.16 -10.23
C ARG A 196 -25.02 33.39 -9.14
N PRO A 197 -24.26 32.36 -8.72
CA PRO A 197 -23.25 32.54 -7.69
C PRO A 197 -22.03 33.29 -8.24
N THR A 198 -21.44 34.14 -7.40
CA THR A 198 -20.08 34.64 -7.62
C THR A 198 -19.09 33.48 -7.60
N PHE A 199 -17.87 33.72 -8.08
CA PHE A 199 -16.83 32.68 -8.06
C PHE A 199 -16.51 32.20 -6.64
N THR A 200 -16.50 33.13 -5.67
CA THR A 200 -16.24 32.80 -4.26
C THR A 200 -17.33 31.90 -3.68
N GLU A 201 -18.61 32.21 -3.94
CA GLU A 201 -19.73 31.40 -3.49
C GLU A 201 -19.73 30.02 -4.16
N PHE A 202 -19.51 29.96 -5.47
CA PHE A 202 -19.39 28.70 -6.19
C PHE A 202 -18.25 27.83 -5.64
N ARG A 203 -17.08 28.44 -5.39
CA ARG A 203 -15.93 27.73 -4.82
C ARG A 203 -16.24 27.19 -3.43
N ALA A 204 -16.94 27.95 -2.60
CA ALA A 204 -17.36 27.49 -1.28
C ALA A 204 -18.29 26.28 -1.39
N ILE A 205 -19.32 26.34 -2.26
CA ILE A 205 -20.23 25.21 -2.53
C ILE A 205 -19.45 23.99 -3.02
N TRP A 206 -18.54 24.18 -3.98
CA TRP A 206 -17.75 23.08 -4.53
C TRP A 206 -16.84 22.44 -3.47
N ASP A 207 -16.09 23.25 -2.71
CA ASP A 207 -15.12 22.73 -1.74
C ASP A 207 -15.81 22.11 -0.50
N THR A 208 -17.13 22.31 -0.29
CA THR A 208 -17.91 21.68 0.80
C THR A 208 -18.83 20.55 0.34
N GLU A 209 -19.66 20.77 -0.67
CA GLU A 209 -20.75 19.87 -1.04
C GLU A 209 -20.29 18.72 -1.94
N PHE A 210 -19.33 18.96 -2.84
CA PHE A 210 -18.79 17.88 -3.67
C PHE A 210 -18.07 16.81 -2.81
N PRO A 211 -17.17 17.18 -1.86
CA PRO A 211 -16.56 16.20 -0.97
C PRO A 211 -17.54 15.42 -0.10
N ARG A 212 -18.63 16.06 0.34
CA ARG A 212 -19.71 15.40 1.11
C ARG A 212 -20.54 14.43 0.28
N SER A 213 -20.56 14.63 -1.03
CA SER A 213 -21.21 13.76 -2.00
C SER A 213 -20.30 12.62 -2.47
N ALA A 214 -19.17 12.37 -1.79
CA ALA A 214 -18.24 11.31 -2.15
C ALA A 214 -18.89 9.93 -2.04
N GLU A 215 -18.71 9.14 -3.09
CA GLU A 215 -19.24 7.78 -3.21
C GLU A 215 -18.09 6.78 -3.29
N LEU A 216 -18.25 5.63 -2.63
CA LEU A 216 -17.24 4.58 -2.64
C LEU A 216 -17.19 3.85 -4.00
N MET A 217 -15.98 3.47 -4.38
CA MET A 217 -15.75 2.53 -5.46
C MET A 217 -16.38 1.18 -5.13
N THR A 218 -16.93 0.51 -6.14
CA THR A 218 -17.52 -0.82 -5.94
C THR A 218 -16.46 -1.79 -5.40
N GLY A 219 -16.73 -2.43 -4.26
CA GLY A 219 -15.81 -3.34 -3.58
C GLY A 219 -14.79 -2.68 -2.64
N ALA A 220 -14.78 -1.34 -2.51
CA ALA A 220 -13.84 -0.64 -1.63
C ALA A 220 -14.01 -1.02 -0.16
N LEU A 221 -15.26 -1.09 0.32
CA LEU A 221 -15.53 -1.47 1.71
C LEU A 221 -15.11 -2.93 1.97
N ASP A 222 -15.48 -3.83 1.06
CA ASP A 222 -15.19 -5.26 1.19
C ASP A 222 -13.67 -5.52 1.27
N ILE A 223 -12.88 -4.86 0.42
CA ILE A 223 -11.43 -5.05 0.43
C ILE A 223 -10.79 -4.44 1.69
N LEU A 224 -11.24 -3.27 2.14
CA LEU A 224 -10.74 -2.67 3.38
C LEU A 224 -11.05 -3.54 4.61
N GLU A 225 -12.24 -4.14 4.66
CA GLU A 225 -12.64 -5.09 5.70
C GLU A 225 -11.84 -6.39 5.65
N TYR A 226 -11.63 -6.96 4.45
CA TYR A 226 -10.78 -8.13 4.25
C TYR A 226 -9.36 -7.88 4.75
N LEU A 227 -8.76 -6.75 4.38
CA LEU A 227 -7.39 -6.40 4.77
C LEU A 227 -7.26 -6.27 6.29
N ASN A 228 -8.20 -5.58 6.93
CA ASN A 228 -8.21 -5.44 8.40
C ASN A 228 -8.43 -6.78 9.11
N LYS A 229 -9.34 -7.62 8.60
CA LYS A 229 -9.60 -8.97 9.14
C LYS A 229 -8.35 -9.85 9.07
N ASN A 230 -7.60 -9.76 7.96
CA ASN A 230 -6.35 -10.49 7.74
C ASN A 230 -5.11 -9.75 8.26
N LYS A 231 -5.29 -8.73 9.11
CA LYS A 231 -4.22 -8.04 9.85
C LYS A 231 -3.18 -7.33 8.97
N TYR A 232 -3.53 -6.96 7.74
CA TYR A 232 -2.70 -6.05 6.94
C TYR A 232 -2.64 -4.67 7.58
N LYS A 233 -1.50 -3.99 7.46
CA LYS A 233 -1.39 -2.57 7.78
C LYS A 233 -1.87 -1.75 6.58
N VAL A 234 -2.95 -1.03 6.74
CA VAL A 234 -3.60 -0.28 5.67
C VAL A 234 -3.33 1.21 5.85
N ALA A 235 -2.90 1.87 4.78
CA ALA A 235 -2.69 3.32 4.76
C ALA A 235 -3.31 3.98 3.53
N LEU A 236 -3.49 5.29 3.62
CA LEU A 236 -4.02 6.13 2.56
C LEU A 236 -3.01 7.24 2.24
N ILE A 237 -2.68 7.43 0.97
CA ILE A 237 -1.90 8.57 0.48
C ILE A 237 -2.67 9.27 -0.63
N THR A 238 -3.05 10.53 -0.41
CA THR A 238 -3.79 11.32 -1.41
C THR A 238 -3.17 12.69 -1.63
N ASN A 239 -3.11 13.11 -2.89
CA ASN A 239 -2.74 14.47 -3.25
C ASN A 239 -3.98 15.37 -3.17
N GLY A 240 -3.85 16.54 -2.57
CA GLY A 240 -4.94 17.51 -2.51
C GLY A 240 -4.91 18.38 -1.27
N LYS A 241 -5.95 19.19 -1.13
CA LYS A 241 -6.17 20.04 0.05
C LYS A 241 -6.65 19.19 1.23
N SER A 242 -6.11 19.45 2.42
CA SER A 242 -6.45 18.82 3.69
C SER A 242 -7.94 18.80 3.95
N VAL A 243 -8.59 19.97 3.89
CA VAL A 243 -10.03 20.09 4.18
C VAL A 243 -10.87 19.24 3.23
N VAL A 244 -10.57 19.30 1.92
CA VAL A 244 -11.31 18.58 0.89
C VAL A 244 -11.17 17.07 1.06
N GLN A 245 -9.94 16.57 1.22
CA GLN A 245 -9.73 15.11 1.32
C GLN A 245 -10.25 14.55 2.64
N ASN A 246 -10.10 15.27 3.77
CA ASN A 246 -10.70 14.85 5.03
C ASN A 246 -12.23 14.77 4.95
N LEU A 247 -12.89 15.74 4.32
CA LEU A 247 -14.35 15.69 4.13
C LEU A 247 -14.80 14.45 3.35
N LYS A 248 -14.10 14.06 2.27
CA LYS A 248 -14.43 12.85 1.51
C LYS A 248 -14.26 11.58 2.35
N ILE A 249 -13.15 11.48 3.09
CA ILE A 249 -12.83 10.34 3.94
C ILE A 249 -13.89 10.18 5.05
N ASP A 250 -14.32 11.30 5.64
CA ASP A 250 -15.31 11.29 6.71
C ASP A 250 -16.72 11.02 6.20
N ALA A 251 -17.11 11.59 5.05
CA ALA A 251 -18.40 11.35 4.41
C ALA A 251 -18.61 9.86 4.06
N THR A 252 -17.54 9.19 3.65
CA THR A 252 -17.56 7.75 3.29
C THR A 252 -17.26 6.82 4.47
N GLN A 253 -16.96 7.37 5.66
CA GLN A 253 -16.73 6.63 6.91
C GLN A 253 -15.62 5.57 6.85
N ILE A 254 -14.67 5.70 5.91
CA ILE A 254 -13.58 4.74 5.72
C ILE A 254 -12.37 5.00 6.61
N ARG A 255 -12.31 6.14 7.32
CA ARG A 255 -11.16 6.52 8.17
C ARG A 255 -10.70 5.42 9.11
N LYS A 256 -11.65 4.69 9.70
CA LYS A 256 -11.44 3.61 10.68
C LYS A 256 -10.60 2.44 10.15
N TYR A 257 -10.47 2.28 8.83
CA TYR A 257 -9.72 1.18 8.23
C TYR A 257 -8.23 1.48 8.10
N PHE A 258 -7.80 2.74 8.26
CA PHE A 258 -6.42 3.17 8.03
C PHE A 258 -5.69 3.42 9.34
N GLN A 259 -4.48 2.87 9.47
CA GLN A 259 -3.57 3.21 10.57
C GLN A 259 -2.83 4.52 10.29
N VAL A 260 -2.61 4.84 9.01
CA VAL A 260 -1.93 6.06 8.56
C VAL A 260 -2.70 6.67 7.40
N ILE A 261 -2.94 7.98 7.48
CA ILE A 261 -3.49 8.78 6.40
C ILE A 261 -2.53 9.94 6.16
N HIS A 262 -2.10 10.11 4.91
CA HIS A 262 -1.26 11.23 4.49
C HIS A 262 -1.92 11.98 3.35
N ILE A 263 -2.27 13.24 3.63
CA ILE A 263 -2.76 14.20 2.65
C ILE A 263 -1.61 15.15 2.30
N SER A 264 -1.33 15.32 1.01
CA SER A 264 -0.10 16.00 0.55
C SER A 264 0.10 17.41 1.12
N GLU A 265 -0.98 18.18 1.31
CA GLU A 265 -0.91 19.52 1.90
C GLU A 265 -0.45 19.49 3.37
N GLU A 266 -0.91 18.49 4.14
CA GLU A 266 -0.60 18.36 5.56
C GLU A 266 0.86 17.97 5.79
N VAL A 267 1.36 17.05 4.97
CA VAL A 267 2.74 16.54 5.09
C VAL A 267 3.75 17.32 4.24
N LYS A 268 3.29 18.26 3.40
CA LYS A 268 4.11 19.08 2.49
C LYS A 268 5.00 18.24 1.55
N MET A 269 4.52 17.05 1.20
CA MET A 269 5.12 16.10 0.27
C MET A 269 3.99 15.59 -0.61
N LYS A 270 4.27 15.22 -1.86
CA LYS A 270 3.22 14.73 -2.75
C LYS A 270 3.72 13.60 -3.63
N LYS A 271 2.79 12.75 -4.05
CA LYS A 271 3.06 11.81 -5.14
C LYS A 271 3.39 12.60 -6.42
N PRO A 272 4.39 12.18 -7.22
CA PRO A 272 5.14 10.91 -7.18
C PRO A 272 6.47 10.94 -6.39
N GLU A 273 6.70 11.92 -5.50
CA GLU A 273 7.94 12.00 -4.72
C GLU A 273 8.04 10.80 -3.76
N LYS A 274 9.21 10.14 -3.71
CA LYS A 274 9.41 8.89 -2.94
C LYS A 274 9.24 9.09 -1.43
N GLU A 275 9.47 10.32 -0.97
CA GLU A 275 9.50 10.71 0.44
C GLU A 275 8.15 10.46 1.14
N ILE A 276 7.01 10.67 0.45
CA ILE A 276 5.69 10.42 1.04
C ILE A 276 5.45 8.93 1.30
N PHE A 277 5.94 8.06 0.41
CA PHE A 277 5.85 6.61 0.57
C PHE A 277 6.73 6.12 1.71
N TYR A 278 7.97 6.62 1.80
CA TYR A 278 8.89 6.28 2.90
C TYR A 278 8.36 6.74 4.25
N LEU A 279 7.82 7.96 4.33
CA LEU A 279 7.16 8.47 5.54
C LEU A 279 6.02 7.54 5.97
N THR A 280 5.19 7.10 5.02
CA THR A 280 4.07 6.19 5.29
C THR A 280 4.56 4.87 5.87
N LEU A 281 5.57 4.26 5.24
CA LEU A 281 6.12 2.97 5.67
C LEU A 281 6.84 3.03 7.01
N ASP A 282 7.56 4.13 7.29
CA ASP A 282 8.17 4.38 8.59
C ASP A 282 7.11 4.44 9.70
N LYS A 283 6.00 5.15 9.46
CA LYS A 283 4.88 5.21 10.40
C LYS A 283 4.20 3.86 10.61
N LEU A 284 4.06 3.07 9.55
CA LEU A 284 3.54 1.71 9.64
C LEU A 284 4.53 0.72 10.23
N LYS A 285 5.83 1.05 10.29
CA LYS A 285 6.91 0.12 10.64
C LYS A 285 6.88 -1.12 9.74
N VAL A 286 6.93 -0.90 8.42
CA VAL A 286 6.91 -1.94 7.38
C VAL A 286 7.96 -1.65 6.31
N THR A 287 8.52 -2.67 5.68
CA THR A 287 9.50 -2.52 4.59
C THR A 287 8.84 -2.38 3.21
N LEU A 288 9.58 -1.83 2.25
CA LEU A 288 9.11 -1.61 0.88
C LEU A 288 8.66 -2.91 0.19
N GLU A 289 9.39 -4.00 0.40
CA GLU A 289 9.21 -5.26 -0.33
C GLU A 289 7.94 -6.01 0.07
N ASN A 290 7.46 -5.77 1.29
CA ASN A 290 6.21 -6.33 1.79
C ASN A 290 5.01 -5.43 1.53
N SER A 291 5.19 -4.34 0.80
CA SER A 291 4.18 -3.30 0.66
C SER A 291 3.66 -3.16 -0.76
N TYR A 292 2.34 -3.03 -0.86
CA TYR A 292 1.63 -2.73 -2.10
C TYR A 292 1.16 -1.28 -2.09
N TYR A 293 1.18 -0.66 -3.25
CA TYR A 293 0.53 0.61 -3.48
C TYR A 293 -0.50 0.47 -4.60
N ILE A 294 -1.74 0.85 -4.34
CA ILE A 294 -2.86 0.76 -5.29
C ILE A 294 -3.31 2.16 -5.65
N GLY A 295 -3.35 2.48 -6.94
CA GLY A 295 -3.91 3.74 -7.42
C GLY A 295 -4.22 3.71 -8.91
N ASP A 296 -4.89 4.73 -9.40
CA ASP A 296 -5.37 4.83 -10.78
C ASP A 296 -4.42 5.63 -11.68
N HIS A 297 -3.61 6.54 -11.12
CA HIS A 297 -2.83 7.46 -11.92
C HIS A 297 -1.44 6.90 -12.30
N PRO A 298 -1.11 6.74 -13.59
CA PRO A 298 0.16 6.15 -14.04
C PRO A 298 1.41 6.84 -13.48
N LYS A 299 1.43 8.17 -13.45
CA LYS A 299 2.56 8.94 -12.91
C LYS A 299 2.58 9.00 -11.39
N ASN A 300 1.50 9.48 -10.78
CA ASN A 300 1.49 9.76 -9.34
C ASN A 300 1.54 8.46 -8.53
N ASP A 301 0.80 7.45 -8.94
CA ASP A 301 0.64 6.21 -8.20
C ASP A 301 1.61 5.15 -8.69
N VAL A 302 1.52 4.73 -9.95
CA VAL A 302 2.27 3.57 -10.44
C VAL A 302 3.76 3.86 -10.53
N TYR A 303 4.14 4.93 -11.24
CA TYR A 303 5.53 5.37 -11.32
C TYR A 303 6.06 5.83 -9.97
N GLY A 304 5.29 6.64 -9.22
CA GLY A 304 5.70 7.11 -7.89
C GLY A 304 6.04 5.97 -6.94
N ALA A 305 5.13 4.99 -6.82
CA ALA A 305 5.33 3.82 -5.96
C ALA A 305 6.47 2.93 -6.46
N SER A 306 6.48 2.60 -7.75
CA SER A 306 7.54 1.74 -8.32
C SER A 306 8.93 2.36 -8.19
N ASN A 307 9.06 3.67 -8.42
CA ASN A 307 10.31 4.42 -8.26
C ASN A 307 10.74 4.53 -6.78
N ALA A 308 9.80 4.45 -5.84
CA ALA A 308 10.10 4.33 -4.41
C ALA A 308 10.55 2.91 -4.01
N GLY A 309 10.27 1.89 -4.83
CA GLY A 309 10.57 0.47 -4.57
C GLY A 309 9.37 -0.37 -4.11
N LEU A 310 8.15 0.18 -4.15
CA LEU A 310 6.91 -0.51 -3.81
C LEU A 310 6.41 -1.41 -4.96
N LYS A 311 5.64 -2.43 -4.60
CA LYS A 311 4.84 -3.19 -5.57
C LYS A 311 3.62 -2.35 -5.98
N ALA A 312 3.72 -1.71 -7.13
CA ALA A 312 2.64 -0.90 -7.68
C ALA A 312 1.55 -1.79 -8.30
N ILE A 313 0.29 -1.46 -8.00
CA ILE A 313 -0.91 -2.04 -8.59
C ILE A 313 -1.70 -0.90 -9.23
N TRP A 314 -1.87 -0.97 -10.54
CA TRP A 314 -2.61 -0.01 -11.32
C TRP A 314 -4.07 -0.43 -11.46
N LEU A 315 -4.99 0.43 -11.01
CA LEU A 315 -6.41 0.30 -11.31
C LEU A 315 -6.71 0.95 -12.67
N GLU A 316 -6.86 0.13 -13.69
CA GLU A 316 -7.12 0.57 -15.07
C GLU A 316 -8.54 1.10 -15.23
N GLY A 317 -8.72 2.09 -16.14
CA GLY A 317 -10.03 2.55 -16.60
C GLY A 317 -10.41 3.96 -16.18
N TYR A 318 -9.58 4.64 -15.38
CA TYR A 318 -9.84 5.99 -14.88
C TYR A 318 -8.86 7.01 -15.46
N CYS A 319 -7.55 6.76 -15.37
CA CYS A 319 -6.51 7.57 -16.00
C CYS A 319 -5.80 6.78 -17.10
N GLU A 320 -5.69 7.33 -18.31
CA GLU A 320 -5.02 6.66 -19.44
C GLU A 320 -3.50 6.53 -19.22
N TRP A 321 -2.94 5.41 -19.67
CA TRP A 321 -1.50 5.18 -19.57
C TRP A 321 -0.68 6.11 -20.46
N ASP A 322 0.18 6.92 -19.84
CA ASP A 322 1.16 7.75 -20.55
C ASP A 322 2.35 6.88 -21.01
N GLN A 323 2.49 6.69 -22.33
CA GLN A 323 3.54 5.88 -22.94
C GLN A 323 4.97 6.41 -22.68
N SER A 324 5.13 7.65 -22.23
CA SER A 324 6.43 8.20 -21.84
C SER A 324 6.91 7.67 -20.48
N ILE A 325 5.99 7.13 -19.66
CA ILE A 325 6.30 6.58 -18.34
C ILE A 325 6.96 5.21 -18.50
N LYS A 326 8.20 5.11 -17.99
CA LYS A 326 8.97 3.87 -17.98
C LYS A 326 8.93 3.24 -16.59
N VAL A 327 8.07 2.24 -16.42
CA VAL A 327 7.99 1.40 -15.23
C VAL A 327 8.18 -0.05 -15.69
N ASN A 328 9.13 -0.76 -15.08
CA ASN A 328 9.53 -2.08 -15.58
C ASN A 328 8.54 -3.20 -15.18
N ASN A 329 7.90 -3.09 -14.01
CA ASN A 329 6.97 -4.10 -13.49
C ASN A 329 5.92 -3.45 -12.57
N PHE A 330 4.64 -3.67 -12.87
CA PHE A 330 3.49 -3.36 -12.01
C PHE A 330 2.37 -4.37 -12.30
N ILE A 331 1.42 -4.50 -11.39
CA ILE A 331 0.25 -5.36 -11.56
C ILE A 331 -0.90 -4.51 -12.08
N THR A 332 -1.68 -5.02 -13.04
CA THR A 332 -2.91 -4.34 -13.50
C THR A 332 -4.13 -5.05 -12.96
N ILE A 333 -5.07 -4.29 -12.42
CA ILE A 333 -6.41 -4.74 -12.05
C ILE A 333 -7.46 -3.87 -12.73
N LYS A 334 -8.67 -4.40 -12.92
CA LYS A 334 -9.80 -3.64 -13.50
C LYS A 334 -10.86 -3.26 -12.47
N LYS A 335 -10.86 -3.95 -11.32
CA LYS A 335 -11.78 -3.71 -10.21
C LYS A 335 -11.10 -4.10 -8.90
N LEU A 336 -11.52 -3.49 -7.79
CA LEU A 336 -10.93 -3.74 -6.48
C LEU A 336 -11.05 -5.20 -6.02
N SER A 337 -12.05 -5.96 -6.49
CA SER A 337 -12.18 -7.39 -6.17
C SER A 337 -11.05 -8.24 -6.76
N ASP A 338 -10.35 -7.78 -7.79
CA ASP A 338 -9.22 -8.52 -8.37
C ASP A 338 -8.04 -8.59 -7.37
N LEU A 339 -8.02 -7.71 -6.36
CA LEU A 339 -7.02 -7.72 -5.29
C LEU A 339 -7.04 -9.00 -4.46
N TYR A 340 -8.17 -9.71 -4.36
CA TYR A 340 -8.24 -10.98 -3.65
C TYR A 340 -7.27 -12.01 -4.28
N GLU A 341 -7.25 -12.11 -5.61
CA GLU A 341 -6.33 -13.01 -6.33
C GLU A 341 -4.86 -12.58 -6.16
N VAL A 342 -4.61 -11.27 -6.13
CA VAL A 342 -3.26 -10.72 -5.91
C VAL A 342 -2.72 -11.07 -4.52
N PHE A 343 -3.58 -11.09 -3.50
CA PHE A 343 -3.18 -11.40 -2.13
C PHE A 343 -3.19 -12.91 -1.83
N GLU A 344 -4.09 -13.68 -2.43
CA GLU A 344 -4.17 -15.15 -2.25
C GLU A 344 -3.07 -15.91 -3.00
N SER A 345 -2.61 -15.41 -4.14
CA SER A 345 -1.50 -16.03 -4.90
C SER A 345 -0.12 -15.99 -4.19
N LYS A 346 -0.06 -15.44 -2.96
CA LYS A 346 1.16 -15.29 -2.15
C LYS A 346 1.06 -15.79 -0.70
N ILE A 347 -0.07 -16.42 -0.34
CA ILE A 347 -0.21 -17.23 0.88
C ILE A 347 0.12 -18.67 0.51
#